data_AF-A0A7G9Y7I9-F1
#
_entry.id   AF-A0A7G9Y7I9-F1
#
_cell.length_a   1.000
_cell.length_b   1.000
_cell.length_c   1.000
_cell.angle_alpha   90.00
_cell.angle_beta   90.00
_cell.angle_gamma   90.00
#
_symmetry.space_group_name_H-M   'P 1'
#
loop_
_entity.id
_entity.type
_entity.pdbx_description
1 polymer ?
#
loop_
_entity_poly.entity_id
_entity_poly.type
_entity_poly.pdbx_seq_one_letter_code
_entity_poly.pdbx_strand_id
1 'polypeptide(L)'
;MNIYFSISGLLLFLLSFAHATWGETKIFKQLNTDKMGEGTFLNLYVPWHQLTYILSLSGVGIILAAFKNEFLPLSYFILALILGNLLIFTLLCLMRKEIGLIKQSIPQYFLFILLILLLTLGIVSA
;
A
#
# COMPACT_ATOMS: atom_id res chain seq x y z
N MET A 1 7.79 18.81 -14.71
CA MET A 1 6.71 18.02 -14.09
C MET A 1 6.82 16.59 -14.56
N ASN A 2 7.15 15.68 -13.65
CA ASN A 2 7.25 14.26 -14.00
C ASN A 2 5.85 13.63 -13.95
N ILE A 3 5.31 13.30 -15.12
CA ILE A 3 3.94 12.79 -15.25
C ILE A 3 3.78 11.41 -14.63
N TYR A 4 4.82 10.57 -14.66
CA TYR A 4 4.81 9.25 -14.05
C TYR A 4 4.64 9.35 -12.53
N PHE A 5 5.34 10.29 -11.88
CA PHE A 5 5.17 10.53 -10.43
C PHE A 5 3.81 11.12 -10.08
N SER A 6 3.25 11.98 -10.93
CA SER A 6 1.91 12.54 -10.71
C SER A 6 0.84 11.45 -10.77
N ILE A 7 0.89 10.58 -11.78
CA ILE A 7 -0.02 9.44 -11.92
C ILE A 7 0.21 8.42 -10.79
N SER A 8 1.46 8.12 -10.45
CA SER A 8 1.79 7.23 -9.33
C SER A 8 1.19 7.73 -8.02
N GLY A 9 1.33 9.02 -7.74
CA GLY A 9 0.80 9.62 -6.52
C GLY A 9 -0.72 9.61 -6.45
N LEU A 10 -1.40 9.88 -7.58
CA LEU A 10 -2.85 9.77 -7.64
C LEU A 10 -3.31 8.33 -7.40
N LEU A 11 -2.66 7.35 -8.03
CA LEU A 11 -2.97 5.93 -7.83
C LEU A 11 -2.69 5.49 -6.39
N LEU A 12 -1.59 5.92 -5.77
CA LEU A 12 -1.27 5.66 -4.36
C LEU A 12 -2.35 6.24 -3.43
N PHE A 13 -2.78 7.46 -3.70
CA PHE A 13 -3.83 8.11 -2.94
C PHE A 13 -5.15 7.34 -3.04
N LEU A 14 -5.60 7.00 -4.26
CA LEU A 14 -6.82 6.21 -4.47
C LEU A 14 -6.72 4.80 -3.86
N LEU A 15 -5.54 4.16 -3.98
CA LEU A 15 -5.27 2.86 -3.37
C LEU A 15 -5.41 2.91 -1.85
N SER A 16 -5.05 4.02 -1.19
CA SER A 16 -5.24 4.16 0.26
C SER A 16 -6.71 4.06 0.66
N PHE A 17 -7.64 4.68 -0.09
CA PHE A 17 -9.07 4.54 0.17
C PHE A 17 -9.57 3.13 -0.12
N ALA A 18 -9.14 2.53 -1.23
CA ALA A 18 -9.48 1.14 -1.55
C ALA A 18 -9.01 0.17 -0.46
N HIS A 19 -7.79 0.36 0.06
CA HIS A 19 -7.21 -0.43 1.14
C HIS A 19 -7.98 -0.26 2.46
N ALA A 20 -8.34 0.97 2.83
CA ALA A 20 -9.12 1.25 4.02
C ALA A 20 -10.50 0.58 3.95
N THR A 21 -11.24 0.88 2.88
CA THR A 21 -12.61 0.39 2.67
C THR A 21 -12.68 -1.13 2.56
N TRP A 22 -11.72 -1.76 1.89
CA TRP A 22 -11.64 -3.22 1.82
C TRP A 22 -11.38 -3.83 3.20
N GLY A 23 -10.43 -3.26 3.96
CA GLY A 23 -10.14 -3.70 5.32
C GLY A 23 -11.37 -3.66 6.21
N GLU A 24 -12.09 -2.53 6.22
CA GLU A 24 -13.30 -2.37 7.02
C GLU A 24 -14.42 -3.33 6.61
N THR A 25 -14.73 -3.40 5.32
CA THR A 25 -15.91 -4.13 4.83
C THR A 25 -15.73 -5.64 4.76
N LYS A 26 -14.49 -6.13 4.60
CA LYS A 26 -14.20 -7.56 4.41
C LYS A 26 -13.45 -8.17 5.58
N ILE A 27 -12.42 -7.50 6.11
CA ILE A 27 -11.54 -8.08 7.13
C ILE A 27 -12.08 -7.79 8.52
N PHE A 28 -12.18 -6.51 8.91
CA PHE A 28 -12.55 -6.14 10.27
C PHE A 28 -14.01 -6.40 10.59
N LYS A 29 -14.92 -6.29 9.62
CA LYS A 29 -16.30 -6.76 9.79
C LYS A 29 -16.38 -8.25 10.16
N GLN A 30 -15.56 -9.09 9.53
CA GLN A 30 -15.52 -10.51 9.83
C GLN A 30 -14.88 -10.77 11.20
N LEU A 31 -13.73 -10.16 11.48
CA LEU A 31 -13.03 -10.32 12.77
C LEU A 31 -13.87 -9.86 13.98
N ASN A 32 -14.67 -8.81 13.81
CA ASN A 32 -15.60 -8.34 14.85
C ASN A 32 -16.75 -9.33 15.07
N THR A 33 -17.23 -9.97 13.99
CA THR A 33 -18.26 -11.02 14.07
C THR A 33 -17.74 -12.29 14.74
N ASP A 34 -16.47 -12.64 14.50
CA ASP A 34 -15.81 -13.83 15.06
C ASP A 34 -15.44 -13.69 16.56
N LYS A 35 -15.84 -12.58 17.21
CA LYS A 35 -15.56 -12.26 18.62
C LYS A 35 -14.07 -12.39 18.97
N MET A 36 -13.21 -11.92 18.07
CA MET A 36 -11.78 -11.88 18.32
C MET A 36 -11.49 -11.06 19.59
N GLY A 37 -10.58 -11.53 20.45
CA GLY A 37 -10.22 -10.78 21.67
C GLY A 37 -9.72 -9.38 21.34
N GLU A 38 -10.14 -8.38 22.13
CA GLU A 38 -9.91 -6.95 21.88
C GLU A 38 -8.43 -6.61 21.61
N GLY A 39 -7.51 -7.22 22.37
CA GLY A 39 -6.07 -7.01 22.19
C GLY A 39 -5.56 -7.49 20.83
N THR A 40 -6.04 -8.64 20.34
CA THR A 40 -5.64 -9.16 19.03
C THR A 40 -6.27 -8.36 17.89
N PHE A 41 -7.50 -7.89 18.07
CA PHE A 41 -8.15 -6.99 17.12
C PHE A 41 -7.36 -5.69 16.96
N LEU A 42 -7.01 -5.01 18.07
CA LEU A 42 -6.25 -3.76 18.06
C LEU A 42 -4.87 -3.93 17.40
N ASN A 43 -4.19 -5.05 17.66
CA ASN A 43 -2.88 -5.36 17.08
C ASN A 43 -2.91 -5.57 15.55
N LEU A 44 -4.08 -5.82 14.97
CA LEU A 44 -4.27 -5.90 13.52
C LEU A 44 -4.85 -4.60 12.95
N TYR A 45 -5.79 -4.00 13.66
CA TYR A 45 -6.52 -2.81 13.23
C TYR A 45 -5.63 -1.58 13.10
N VAL A 46 -4.77 -1.33 14.11
CA VAL A 46 -3.92 -0.13 14.13
C VAL A 46 -2.87 -0.16 13.02
N PRO A 47 -2.06 -1.23 12.84
CA PRO A 47 -1.05 -1.26 11.77
C PRO A 47 -1.66 -1.16 10.37
N TRP A 48 -2.85 -1.73 10.14
CA TRP A 48 -3.57 -1.62 8.87
C TRP A 48 -3.88 -0.17 8.51
N HIS A 49 -4.38 0.60 9.47
CA HIS A 49 -4.72 2.01 9.28
C HIS A 49 -3.49 2.91 9.21
N GLN A 50 -2.43 2.59 9.94
CA GLN A 50 -1.13 3.28 9.81
C GLN A 50 -0.58 3.14 8.39
N LEU A 51 -0.62 1.93 7.82
CA LEU A 51 -0.21 1.71 6.43
C LEU A 51 -1.07 2.51 5.45
N THR A 52 -2.40 2.49 5.63
CA THR A 52 -3.33 3.30 4.84
C THR A 52 -2.95 4.78 4.86
N TYR A 53 -2.70 5.33 6.04
CA TYR A 53 -2.30 6.73 6.22
C TYR A 53 -0.98 7.04 5.52
N ILE A 54 0.02 6.17 5.67
CA ILE A 54 1.32 6.33 5.01
C ILE A 54 1.18 6.31 3.48
N LEU A 55 0.36 5.42 2.92
CA LEU A 55 0.10 5.37 1.48
C LEU A 55 -0.58 6.65 0.98
N SER A 56 -1.55 7.18 1.75
CA SER A 56 -2.24 8.42 1.44
C SER A 56 -1.28 9.62 1.43
N LEU A 57 -0.50 9.80 2.50
CA LEU A 57 0.51 10.87 2.59
C LEU A 57 1.59 10.74 1.51
N SER A 58 2.01 9.51 1.21
CA SER A 58 2.97 9.24 0.13
C SER A 58 2.42 9.66 -1.23
N GLY A 59 1.14 9.38 -1.49
CA GLY A 59 0.45 9.80 -2.70
C GLY A 59 0.41 11.33 -2.84
N VAL A 60 0.01 12.04 -1.78
CA VAL A 60 0.01 13.52 -1.77
C VAL A 60 1.43 14.08 -1.92
N GLY A 61 2.37 13.53 -1.16
CA GLY A 61 3.77 13.97 -1.14
C GLY A 61 4.42 13.85 -2.52
N ILE A 62 4.23 12.73 -3.22
CA ILE A 62 4.84 12.54 -4.53
C ILE A 62 4.18 13.37 -5.63
N ILE A 63 2.86 13.65 -5.53
CA ILE A 63 2.19 14.63 -6.40
C ILE A 63 2.86 15.99 -6.23
N LEU A 64 2.99 16.48 -4.98
CA LEU A 64 3.59 17.79 -4.70
C LEU A 64 5.08 17.83 -5.15
N ALA A 65 5.83 16.76 -4.90
CA ALA A 65 7.22 16.66 -5.30
C ALA A 65 7.40 16.61 -6.83
N ALA A 66 6.45 16.03 -7.57
CA ALA A 66 6.46 15.99 -9.03
C ALA A 66 6.38 17.38 -9.68
N PHE A 67 5.80 18.37 -8.99
CA PHE A 67 5.80 19.77 -9.42
C PHE A 67 7.09 20.51 -9.09
N LYS A 68 7.73 20.19 -7.96
CA LYS A 68 8.95 20.87 -7.47
C LYS A 68 10.25 20.27 -7.98
N ASN A 69 10.19 19.14 -8.68
CA ASN A 69 11.36 18.34 -9.12
C ASN A 69 12.25 17.82 -7.96
N GLU A 70 11.71 17.72 -6.74
CA GLU A 70 12.41 17.22 -5.54
C GLU A 70 11.88 15.83 -5.12
N PHE A 71 11.73 14.93 -6.08
CA PHE A 71 10.98 13.68 -5.90
C PHE A 71 11.87 12.45 -5.64
N LEU A 72 13.16 12.45 -5.98
CA LEU A 72 13.97 11.22 -5.99
C LEU A 72 14.07 10.53 -4.61
N PRO A 73 14.44 11.21 -3.49
CA PRO A 73 14.52 10.56 -2.19
C PRO A 73 13.16 10.02 -1.72
N LEU A 74 12.08 10.77 -1.97
CA LEU A 74 10.73 10.38 -1.61
C LEU A 74 10.27 9.16 -2.42
N SER A 75 10.56 9.12 -3.73
CA SER A 75 10.24 8.00 -4.60
C SER A 75 10.93 6.71 -4.16
N TYR A 76 12.21 6.76 -3.77
CA TYR A 76 12.92 5.60 -3.23
C TYR A 76 12.33 5.12 -1.91
N PHE A 77 11.99 6.05 -1.00
CA PHE A 77 11.33 5.72 0.26
C PHE A 77 9.98 4.99 0.02
N ILE A 78 9.15 5.52 -0.88
CA ILE A 78 7.86 4.92 -1.22
C ILE A 78 8.05 3.53 -1.85
N LEU A 79 9.02 3.38 -2.76
CA LEU A 79 9.35 2.10 -3.39
C LEU A 79 9.75 1.06 -2.34
N ALA A 80 10.64 1.42 -1.42
CA ALA A 80 11.08 0.55 -0.33
C ALA A 80 9.90 0.14 0.58
N LEU A 81 8.99 1.07 0.85
CA LEU A 81 7.81 0.80 1.67
C LEU A 81 6.85 -0.18 0.99
N ILE A 82 6.56 0.02 -0.30
CA ILE A 82 5.70 -0.87 -1.10
C ILE A 82 6.32 -2.27 -1.16
N LEU A 83 7.61 -2.37 -1.50
CA LEU A 83 8.32 -3.65 -1.60
C LEU A 83 8.41 -4.36 -0.26
N GLY A 84 8.73 -3.64 0.81
CA GLY A 84 8.79 -4.20 2.17
C GLY A 84 7.44 -4.74 2.63
N ASN A 85 6.36 -3.99 2.38
CA ASN A 85 5.01 -4.44 2.73
C ASN A 85 4.60 -5.69 1.94
N LEU A 86 4.82 -5.69 0.62
CA LEU A 86 4.59 -6.85 -0.23
C LEU A 86 5.38 -8.07 0.24
N LEU A 87 6.66 -7.89 0.53
CA LEU A 87 7.56 -8.96 0.98
C LEU A 87 7.09 -9.55 2.30
N ILE A 88 6.86 -8.70 3.32
CA ILE A 88 6.43 -9.13 4.65
C ILE A 88 5.09 -9.88 4.56
N PHE A 89 4.11 -9.32 3.84
CA PHE A 89 2.81 -9.97 3.65
C PHE A 89 2.95 -11.34 2.97
N THR A 90 3.70 -11.40 1.87
CA THR A 90 3.93 -12.66 1.13
C THR A 90 4.61 -13.70 2.02
N LEU A 91 5.68 -13.33 2.72
CA LEU A 91 6.43 -14.24 3.58
C LEU A 91 5.56 -14.76 4.73
N LEU A 92 4.76 -13.90 5.38
CA LEU A 92 3.85 -14.31 6.43
C LEU A 92 2.80 -15.31 5.93
N CYS A 93 2.20 -15.07 4.77
CA CYS A 93 1.25 -16.01 4.17
C CYS A 93 1.91 -17.35 3.83
N LEU A 94 3.13 -17.35 3.28
CA LEU A 94 3.87 -18.57 2.96
C LEU A 94 4.24 -19.36 4.22
N MET A 95 4.78 -18.68 5.24
CA MET A 95 5.15 -19.30 6.53
C MET A 95 3.94 -19.94 7.23
N ARG A 96 2.76 -19.31 7.13
CA ARG A 96 1.52 -19.81 7.73
C ARG A 96 0.73 -20.75 6.82
N LYS A 97 1.20 -21.04 5.61
CA LYS A 97 0.52 -21.86 4.58
C LYS A 97 -0.85 -21.31 4.16
N GLU A 98 -1.05 -20.01 4.31
CA GLU A 98 -2.29 -19.28 3.99
C GLU A 98 -2.35 -18.84 2.51
N ILE A 99 -2.20 -19.78 1.59
CA ILE A 99 -2.14 -19.49 0.14
C ILE A 99 -3.46 -18.86 -0.38
N GLY A 100 -4.58 -19.13 0.29
CA GLY A 100 -5.87 -18.51 -0.01
C GLY A 100 -5.85 -17.00 0.12
N LEU A 101 -5.12 -16.45 1.11
CA LEU A 101 -5.00 -15.00 1.32
C LEU A 101 -4.17 -14.32 0.23
N ILE A 102 -3.12 -14.99 -0.27
CA ILE A 102 -2.33 -14.50 -1.41
C ILE A 102 -3.22 -14.38 -2.65
N LYS A 103 -4.03 -15.42 -2.93
CA LYS A 103 -4.96 -15.42 -4.08
C LYS A 103 -6.01 -14.31 -3.97
N GLN A 104 -6.56 -14.08 -2.78
CA GLN A 104 -7.52 -13.00 -2.56
C GLN A 104 -6.89 -11.61 -2.72
N SER A 105 -5.58 -11.50 -2.51
CA SER A 105 -4.82 -10.24 -2.60
C SER A 105 -4.29 -9.95 -4.01
N ILE A 106 -4.55 -10.80 -5.02
CA ILE A 106 -4.08 -10.61 -6.40
C ILE A 106 -4.37 -9.19 -6.94
N PRO A 107 -5.57 -8.61 -6.76
CA PRO A 107 -5.84 -7.25 -7.23
C PRO A 107 -4.89 -6.21 -6.62
N GLN A 108 -4.52 -6.41 -5.35
CA GLN A 108 -3.60 -5.52 -4.64
C GLN A 108 -2.15 -5.71 -5.13
N TYR A 109 -1.71 -6.95 -5.38
CA TYR A 109 -0.40 -7.21 -6.01
C TYR A 109 -0.30 -6.56 -7.39
N PHE A 110 -1.35 -6.67 -8.22
CA PHE A 110 -1.37 -6.02 -9.54
C PHE A 110 -1.19 -4.50 -9.42
N LEU A 111 -1.92 -3.85 -8.51
CA LEU A 111 -1.82 -2.41 -8.29
C LEU A 111 -0.43 -2.01 -7.77
N PHE A 112 0.17 -2.80 -6.87
CA PHE A 112 1.52 -2.52 -6.40
C PHE A 112 2.58 -2.70 -7.49
N ILE A 113 2.46 -3.73 -8.36
CA ILE A 113 3.36 -3.90 -9.50
C ILE A 113 3.25 -2.72 -10.46
N LEU A 114 2.03 -2.25 -10.75
CA LEU A 114 1.81 -1.06 -11.56
C LEU A 114 2.46 0.18 -10.94
N LEU A 115 2.33 0.38 -9.63
CA LEU A 115 2.99 1.47 -8.90
C LEU A 115 4.51 1.36 -8.96
N ILE A 116 5.09 0.17 -8.78
CA ILE A 116 6.54 -0.06 -8.91
C ILE A 116 7.01 0.33 -10.31
N LEU A 117 6.30 -0.08 -11.36
CA LEU A 117 6.63 0.28 -12.74
C LEU A 117 6.59 1.79 -12.95
N LEU A 118 5.51 2.46 -12.52
CA LEU A 118 5.37 3.90 -12.71
C LEU A 118 6.40 4.71 -11.90
N LEU A 119 6.69 4.31 -10.67
CA LEU A 119 7.74 4.93 -9.86
C LEU A 119 9.12 4.73 -10.48
N THR A 120 9.41 3.52 -10.98
CA THR A 120 10.70 3.23 -11.65
C THR A 120 10.84 4.04 -12.94
N LEU A 121 9.79 4.11 -13.77
CA LEU A 121 9.77 4.96 -14.96
C LEU A 121 9.94 6.43 -14.61
N GLY A 122 9.29 6.89 -13.54
CA GLY A 122 9.49 8.24 -13.00
C GLY A 122 10.93 8.51 -12.60
N ILE A 123 11.60 7.56 -11.92
CA ILE A 123 13.00 7.68 -11.49
C ILE A 123 13.94 7.71 -12.70
N VAL A 124 13.72 6.86 -13.69
CA VAL A 124 14.58 6.78 -14.90
C VAL A 124 14.41 7.98 -15.82
N SER A 125 13.22 8.62 -15.80
CA SER A 125 12.90 9.80 -16.62
C SER A 125 13.19 11.14 -15.94
N ALA A 126 13.75 11.11 -14.74
CA ALA A 126 14.09 12.27 -13.93
C ALA A 126 15.53 12.74 -14.14
#